data_AF-J3JD68-F1
#
_entry.id   AF-J3JD68-F1
#
_cell.length_a   1.000
_cell.length_b   1.000
_cell.length_c   1.000
_cell.angle_alpha   90.00
_cell.angle_beta   90.00
_cell.angle_gamma   90.00
#
_symmetry.space_group_name_H-M   'P 1'
#
loop_
_entity.id
_entity.type
_entity.pdbx_description
1 polymer ?
#
loop_
_entity_poly.entity_id
_entity_poly.type
_entity_poly.pdbx_seq_one_letter_code
_entity_poly.pdbx_strand_id
1 'polypeptide(L)' 'MSGLLPRWFTAKPFAVQIVLLALVLDPIGFVSGYLLAPSFGVEPLIGGVYGLVAASVPMSWHVMSHAA' A
#
# COMPACT_ATOMS: atom_id res chain seq x y z
N MET A 1 8.19 10.61 -12.04
CA MET A 1 9.37 9.78 -11.67
C MET A 1 9.03 8.31 -11.91
N SER A 2 9.04 7.86 -13.16
CA SER A 2 8.58 6.52 -13.57
C SER A 2 9.68 5.45 -13.53
N GLY A 3 10.85 5.78 -12.95
CA GLY A 3 12.07 4.96 -13.05
C GLY A 3 12.28 3.91 -11.96
N LEU A 4 11.43 3.84 -10.94
CA LEU A 4 11.60 2.91 -9.79
C LEU A 4 10.76 1.63 -9.90
N LEU A 5 9.73 1.61 -10.75
CA LEU A 5 8.85 0.45 -10.89
C LEU A 5 9.37 -0.49 -11.99
N PRO A 6 9.37 -1.81 -11.76
CA PRO A 6 9.83 -2.77 -12.77
C PRO A 6 9.05 -2.65 -14.08
N ARG A 7 9.75 -2.74 -15.22
CA ARG A 7 9.11 -2.68 -16.56
C ARG A 7 7.95 -3.66 -16.75
N TRP A 8 8.07 -4.86 -16.15
CA TRP A 8 7.01 -5.86 -16.19
C TRP A 8 5.73 -5.43 -15.49
N PHE A 9 5.85 -4.64 -14.41
CA PHE A 9 4.69 -4.09 -13.70
C PHE A 9 4.04 -2.98 -14.53
N THR A 10 4.84 -2.05 -15.05
CA THR A 10 4.33 -0.92 -15.84
C THR A 10 3.72 -1.35 -17.18
N ALA A 11 4.07 -2.52 -17.69
CA ALA A 11 3.49 -3.09 -18.92
C ALA A 11 2.06 -3.65 -18.73
N LYS A 12 1.56 -3.77 -17.50
CA LYS A 12 0.22 -4.29 -17.22
C LYS A 12 -0.84 -3.22 -17.37
N PRO A 13 -2.11 -3.57 -17.65
CA PRO A 13 -3.23 -2.63 -17.58
C PRO A 13 -3.28 -1.94 -16.21
N PHE A 14 -3.65 -0.66 -16.18
CA PHE A 14 -3.64 0.15 -14.96
C PHE A 14 -4.45 -0.48 -13.82
N ALA A 15 -5.65 -1.01 -14.11
CA ALA A 15 -6.44 -1.73 -13.11
C ALA A 15 -5.68 -2.91 -12.47
N VAL A 16 -4.91 -3.67 -13.26
CA VAL A 16 -4.09 -4.78 -12.76
C VAL A 16 -2.93 -4.27 -11.91
N GLN A 17 -2.34 -3.12 -12.25
CA GLN A 17 -1.31 -2.48 -11.43
C GLN A 17 -1.86 -2.11 -10.04
N ILE A 18 -3.07 -1.55 -9.97
CA ILE A 18 -3.73 -1.21 -8.69
C ILE A 18 -4.00 -2.46 -7.86
N VAL A 19 -4.53 -3.53 -8.47
CA VAL A 19 -4.78 -4.80 -7.77
C VAL A 19 -3.49 -5.39 -7.22
N LEU A 20 -2.40 -5.38 -8.01
CA LEU A 20 -1.10 -5.88 -7.56
C LEU A 20 -0.52 -5.04 -6.41
N LEU A 21 -0.67 -3.72 -6.47
CA LEU A 21 -0.27 -2.83 -5.37
C LEU A 21 -1.06 -3.14 -4.10
N ALA A 22 -2.38 -3.30 -4.18
CA ALA A 22 -3.24 -3.64 -3.04
C ALA A 22 -2.83 -4.98 -2.42
N LEU A 23 -2.65 -5.99 -3.28
CA LEU A 23 -2.29 -7.35 -2.87
C LEU A 23 -0.97 -7.42 -2.09
N VAL A 24 -0.05 -6.49 -2.33
CA VAL A 24 1.25 -6.43 -1.65
C VAL A 24 1.19 -5.48 -0.45
N LEU A 25 0.71 -4.26 -0.66
CA LEU A 25 0.77 -3.20 0.34
C LEU A 25 -0.23 -3.42 1.46
N ASP A 26 -1.43 -3.92 1.20
CA ASP A 26 -2.47 -4.06 2.23
C ASP A 26 -2.11 -5.12 3.28
N PRO A 27 -1.65 -6.34 2.92
CA PRO A 27 -1.18 -7.30 3.91
C PRO A 27 0.02 -6.79 4.70
N ILE A 28 0.97 -6.12 4.05
CA ILE A 28 2.14 -5.53 4.72
C ILE A 28 1.70 -4.43 5.69
N GLY A 29 0.81 -3.53 5.24
CA GLY A 29 0.25 -2.45 6.05
C GLY A 29 -0.50 -2.99 7.26
N PHE A 30 -1.42 -3.92 7.06
CA PHE A 30 -2.18 -4.53 8.15
C PHE A 30 -1.28 -5.26 9.14
N VAL A 31 -0.38 -6.12 8.68
CA VAL A 31 0.51 -6.90 9.55
C VAL A 31 1.46 -5.99 10.32
N SER A 32 2.05 -4.99 9.66
CA SER A 32 2.92 -4.03 10.33
C SER A 32 2.16 -3.20 11.37
N GLY A 33 0.98 -2.68 11.01
CA GLY A 33 0.12 -1.95 11.94
C GLY A 33 -0.32 -2.80 13.13
N TYR A 34 -0.73 -4.05 12.89
CA TYR A 34 -1.13 -4.99 13.93
C TYR A 34 -0.01 -5.30 14.93
N LEU A 35 1.21 -5.49 14.43
CA LEU A 35 2.37 -5.83 15.26
C LEU A 35 2.98 -4.61 15.97
N LEU A 36 2.96 -3.43 15.34
CA LEU A 36 3.56 -2.22 15.90
C LEU A 36 2.61 -1.45 16.83
N ALA A 37 1.29 -1.49 16.61
CA ALA A 37 0.34 -0.72 17.42
C ALA A 37 0.41 -0.96 18.95
N PRO A 38 0.64 -2.20 19.44
CA PRO A 38 0.76 -2.44 20.87
C PRO A 38 1.90 -1.67 21.55
N SER A 39 2.99 -1.36 20.85
CA SER A 39 4.08 -0.55 21.42
C SER A 39 3.69 0.91 21.66
N PHE A 40 2.54 1.34 21.11
CA PHE A 40 1.96 2.68 21.28
C PHE A 40 0.70 2.67 22.16
N GLY A 41 0.38 1.54 22.82
CA GLY A 41 -0.83 1.40 23.64
C GLY A 41 -2.14 1.32 22.83
N VAL A 42 -2.04 1.07 21.52
CA VAL A 42 -3.19 0.92 20.62
C VAL A 42 -3.52 -0.57 20.46
N GLU A 43 -4.81 -0.90 20.41
CA GLU A 43 -5.26 -2.28 20.20
C GLU A 43 -4.80 -2.82 18.84
N PRO A 44 -4.29 -4.07 18.74
CA PRO A 44 -3.72 -4.62 17.51
C PRO A 44 -4.62 -4.50 16.27
N LEU A 45 -5.92 -4.77 16.42
CA LEU A 45 -6.85 -4.72 15.30
C LEU A 45 -7.01 -3.29 14.76
N ILE A 46 -7.09 -2.31 15.67
CA ILE A 46 -7.11 -0.88 15.32
C ILE A 46 -5.79 -0.47 14.67
N GLY A 47 -4.67 -0.99 15.17
CA GLY A 47 -3.36 -0.87 14.55
C GLY A 47 -3.33 -1.33 13.10
N GLY A 48 -3.89 -2.51 12.84
CA GLY A 48 -4.01 -3.04 11.48
C GLY A 48 -4.82 -2.14 10.56
N VAL A 49 -5.91 -1.54 11.05
CA VAL A 49 -6.71 -0.56 10.29
C VAL A 49 -5.89 0.69 9.95
N TYR A 50 -5.14 1.25 10.91
CA TYR A 50 -4.24 2.37 10.62
C TYR A 50 -3.14 1.99 9.62
N GLY A 51 -2.63 0.76 9.72
CA GLY A 51 -1.68 0.20 8.77
C GLY A 51 -2.21 0.15 7.33
N LEU A 52 -3.48 -0.22 7.13
CA LEU A 52 -4.15 -0.20 5.82
C LEU A 52 -4.28 1.22 5.26
N VAL A 53 -4.64 2.19 6.12
CA VAL A 53 -4.71 3.61 5.71
C VAL A 53 -3.33 4.10 5.26
N ALA A 54 -2.27 3.78 6.00
CA ALA A 54 -0.91 4.12 5.64
C ALA A 54 -0.45 3.44 4.33
N ALA A 55 -0.78 2.16 4.14
CA ALA A 55 -0.47 1.41 2.92
C ALA A 55 -1.15 1.96 1.66
N SER A 56 -2.26 2.69 1.82
CA SER A 56 -2.96 3.35 0.70
C SER A 56 -2.23 4.57 0.14
N VAL A 57 -1.25 5.12 0.86
CA VAL A 57 -0.48 6.32 0.44
C VAL A 57 0.31 6.07 -0.86
N PRO A 58 1.18 5.05 -0.96
CA PRO A 58 1.91 4.78 -2.19
C PRO A 58 0.99 4.42 -3.37
N MET A 59 -0.16 3.79 -3.13
CA MET A 59 -1.15 3.54 -4.18
C MET A 59 -1.78 4.84 -4.68
N SER A 60 -2.18 5.73 -3.77
CA SER A 60 -2.71 7.06 -4.11
C SER A 60 -1.71 7.87 -4.93
N TRP A 61 -0.43 7.82 -4.53
CA TRP A 61 0.65 8.44 -5.28
C TRP A 61 0.78 7.87 -6.69
N HIS A 62 0.74 6.53 -6.84
CA HIS A 62 0.79 5.87 -8.15
C HIS A 62 -0.36 6.33 -9.05
N VAL A 63 -1.59 6.40 -8.50
CA VAL A 63 -2.78 6.90 -9.21
C VAL A 63 -2.58 8.34 -9.67
N MET A 64 -2.14 9.24 -8.78
CA MET A 64 -1.90 10.64 -9.13
C MET A 64 -0.82 10.78 -10.21
N SER A 65 0.24 9.96 -10.16
CA SER A 65 1.32 9.98 -11.15
C SER A 65 0.91 9.45 -12.53
N HIS A 66 -0.17 8.67 -12.60
CA HIS A 66 -0.74 8.18 -13.86
C HIS A 66 -1.72 9.17 -14.49
N ALA A 67 -2.34 10.03 -13.67
CA ALA A 67 -3.29 11.05 -14.11
C ALA A 67 -2.64 12.39 -14.49
N ALA A 68 -1.36 12.59 -14.16
CA ALA A 68 -0.56 13.77 -14.49
C ALA A 68 0.22 13.57 -15.80
#